data_AF-A0A268TP31-F1
#
_entry.id   AF-A0A268TP31-F1
#
_cell.length_a   1.000
_cell.length_b   1.000
_cell.length_c   1.000
_cell.angle_alpha   90.00
_cell.angle_beta   90.00
_cell.angle_gamma   90.00
#
_symmetry.space_group_name_H-M   'P 1'
#
loop_
_entity.id
_entity.type
_entity.pdbx_description
1 polymer ?
#
loop_
_entity_poly.entity_id
_entity_poly.type
_entity_poly.pdbx_seq_one_letter_code
_entity_poly.pdbx_strand_id
1 'polypeptide(L)'
;MFNFHESPKINEPGHTLVIGGTGYGKTTLMSFLMMNLMKYNSIDVFAMDKLNGMHNFTNFIGGEYHNVEDMKFNPFSLNGDRENQIFLKTFFEEMGGIAKEEYDEKASIFKVIERLYAGGWR
;
A
#
# COMPACT_ATOMS: atom_id res chain seq x y z
N MET A 1 8.97 22.72 -7.79
CA MET A 1 10.14 22.58 -6.90
C MET A 1 10.44 21.10 -6.79
N PHE A 2 11.67 20.69 -7.11
CA PHE A 2 12.14 19.31 -7.00
C PHE A 2 13.06 19.28 -5.78
N ASN A 3 12.65 18.60 -4.70
CA ASN A 3 13.43 18.53 -3.45
C ASN A 3 14.05 17.14 -3.32
N PHE A 4 15.37 17.10 -3.13
CA PHE A 4 16.08 15.92 -2.70
C PHE A 4 16.30 16.00 -1.20
N HIS A 5 15.94 14.94 -0.47
CA HIS A 5 16.30 14.79 0.92
C HIS A 5 17.59 13.98 1.02
N GLU A 6 18.64 14.60 1.57
CA GLU A 6 19.88 13.93 1.90
C GLU A 6 19.78 13.36 3.32
N SER A 7 20.07 12.07 3.47
CA SER A 7 20.16 11.41 4.77
C SER A 7 21.62 11.02 5.05
N PRO A 8 22.09 11.14 6.31
CA PRO A 8 23.40 10.64 6.70
C PRO A 8 23.49 9.10 6.70
N LYS A 9 22.38 8.37 6.51
CA LYS A 9 22.39 6.91 6.43
C LYS A 9 22.74 6.44 5.02
N ILE A 10 23.64 5.46 4.94
CA ILE A 10 24.00 4.79 3.68
C ILE A 10 22.77 4.04 3.16
N ASN A 11 22.43 4.23 1.87
CA ASN A 11 21.33 3.57 1.14
C ASN A 11 19.90 3.92 1.59
N GLU A 12 19.65 5.14 2.08
CA GLU A 12 18.26 5.56 2.33
C GLU A 12 17.50 5.79 1.00
N PRO A 13 16.29 5.22 0.82
CA PRO A 13 15.49 5.45 -0.38
C PRO A 13 15.14 6.92 -0.57
N GLY A 14 15.32 7.44 -1.79
CA GLY A 14 14.92 8.81 -2.11
C GLY A 14 13.40 8.95 -2.24
N HIS A 15 12.81 9.88 -1.51
CA HIS A 15 11.40 10.24 -1.65
C HIS A 15 11.26 11.55 -2.42
N THR A 16 10.19 11.68 -3.22
CA THR A 16 9.93 12.86 -4.05
C THR A 16 8.52 13.41 -3.78
N LEU A 17 8.42 14.71 -3.48
CA LEU A 17 7.16 15.44 -3.35
C LEU A 17 6.98 16.44 -4.49
N VAL A 18 5.87 16.35 -5.21
CA VAL A 18 5.51 17.26 -6.32
C VAL A 18 4.30 18.10 -5.93
N ILE A 19 4.47 19.43 -5.91
CA ILE A 19 3.42 20.39 -5.58
C ILE A 19 3.14 21.28 -6.79
N GLY A 20 1.85 21.51 -7.07
CA GLY A 20 1.37 22.39 -8.13
C GLY A 20 -0.16 22.45 -8.20
N GLY A 21 -0.72 23.48 -8.83
CA GLY A 21 -2.17 23.61 -9.03
C GLY A 21 -2.75 22.55 -9.98
N THR A 22 -4.08 22.45 -10.05
CA THR A 22 -4.75 21.63 -11.07
C THR A 22 -4.42 22.16 -12.47
N GLY A 23 -4.09 21.28 -13.42
CA GLY A 23 -3.69 21.66 -14.78
C GLY A 23 -2.20 21.99 -14.96
N TYR A 24 -1.40 22.08 -13.89
CA TYR A 24 0.04 22.40 -13.97
C TYR A 24 0.93 21.19 -14.32
N GLY A 25 0.35 20.12 -14.87
CA GLY A 25 1.11 18.96 -15.37
C GLY A 25 1.63 17.98 -14.32
N LYS A 26 1.12 17.98 -13.08
CA LYS A 26 1.54 17.02 -12.03
C LYS A 26 1.40 15.57 -12.48
N THR A 27 0.23 15.19 -12.99
CA THR A 27 -0.05 13.83 -13.48
C THR A 27 0.88 13.49 -14.63
N THR A 28 1.06 14.40 -15.59
CA THR A 28 1.99 14.24 -16.72
C THR A 28 3.43 13.99 -16.25
N LEU A 29 3.91 14.77 -15.29
CA LEU A 29 5.25 14.60 -14.72
C LEU A 29 5.41 13.25 -14.03
N MET A 30 4.43 12.85 -13.20
CA MET A 30 4.47 11.55 -12.53
C MET A 30 4.43 10.39 -13.54
N SER A 31 3.57 10.45 -14.56
CA SER A 31 3.51 9.45 -15.64
C SER A 31 4.82 9.37 -16.41
N PHE A 32 5.48 10.50 -16.69
CA PHE A 32 6.79 10.51 -17.32
C PHE A 32 7.84 9.80 -16.45
N LEU A 33 7.88 10.07 -15.14
CA LEU A 33 8.80 9.39 -14.23
C LEU A 33 8.52 7.88 -14.16
N MET A 34 7.25 7.48 -14.04
CA MET A 34 6.86 6.07 -14.05
C MET A 34 7.25 5.38 -15.35
N MET A 35 7.04 6.02 -16.50
CA MET A 35 7.44 5.46 -17.80
C MET A 35 8.96 5.24 -17.90
N ASN A 36 9.76 6.11 -17.30
CA ASN A 36 11.21 5.92 -17.22
C ASN A 36 11.61 4.71 -16.35
N LEU A 37 10.76 4.27 -15.41
CA LEU A 37 11.00 3.08 -14.59
C LEU A 37 10.71 1.78 -15.34
N MET A 38 9.86 1.80 -16.38
CA MET A 38 9.44 0.60 -17.12
C MET A 38 10.58 -0.13 -17.85
N LYS A 39 11.75 0.50 -17.98
CA LYS A 39 12.95 -0.16 -18.53
C LYS A 39 13.64 -1.12 -17.54
N TYR A 40 13.21 -1.15 -16.28
CA TYR A 40 13.75 -2.01 -15.23
C TYR A 40 12.76 -3.10 -14.88
N ASN A 41 13.17 -4.38 -15.02
CA ASN A 41 12.31 -5.53 -14.78
C ASN A 41 12.07 -5.85 -13.29
N SER A 42 12.63 -5.07 -12.37
CA SER A 42 12.61 -5.33 -10.92
C SER A 42 11.91 -4.22 -10.14
N ILE A 43 11.03 -3.46 -10.80
CA ILE A 43 10.29 -2.36 -10.18
C ILE A 43 8.79 -2.56 -10.42
N ASP A 44 8.06 -2.79 -9.33
CA ASP A 44 6.61 -2.76 -9.33
C ASP A 44 6.12 -1.36 -8.96
N VAL A 45 5.18 -0.83 -9.74
CA VAL A 45 4.62 0.51 -9.52
C VAL A 45 3.16 0.38 -9.11
N PHE A 46 2.87 0.82 -7.89
CA PHE A 46 1.51 1.01 -7.41
C PHE A 46 1.18 2.51 -7.39
N ALA A 47 0.23 2.93 -8.23
CA ALA A 47 -0.16 4.33 -8.38
C ALA A 47 -1.60 4.55 -7.94
N MET A 48 -1.81 5.49 -7.02
CA MET A 48 -3.14 5.97 -6.67
C MET A 48 -3.47 7.21 -7.50
N ASP A 49 -4.56 7.15 -8.26
CA ASP A 49 -4.99 8.21 -9.15
C ASP A 49 -6.36 8.76 -8.74
N LYS A 50 -6.51 10.08 -8.83
CA LYS A 50 -7.75 10.79 -8.49
C LYS A 50 -8.31 11.42 -9.77
N LEU A 51 -9.58 11.13 -10.07
CA LEU A 51 -10.29 11.59 -11.28
C LEU A 51 -9.81 10.95 -12.60
N ASN A 52 -9.28 9.72 -12.56
CA ASN A 52 -8.92 8.94 -13.75
C ASN A 52 -7.91 9.61 -14.70
N GLY A 53 -7.06 10.50 -14.17
CA GLY A 53 -6.03 11.20 -14.95
C GLY A 53 -4.92 10.28 -15.49
N MET A 54 -4.77 9.08 -14.94
CA MET A 54 -3.78 8.08 -15.35
C MET A 54 -4.38 6.90 -16.11
N HIS A 55 -5.71 6.82 -16.28
CA HIS A 55 -6.36 5.65 -16.91
C HIS A 55 -5.77 5.29 -18.28
N ASN A 56 -5.71 6.26 -19.19
CA ASN A 56 -5.14 6.05 -20.53
C ASN A 56 -3.65 5.71 -20.49
N PHE A 57 -2.91 6.32 -19.56
CA PHE A 57 -1.48 6.05 -19.38
C PHE A 57 -1.25 4.61 -18.93
N THR A 58 -1.99 4.14 -17.92
CA THR A 58 -1.89 2.77 -17.39
C THR A 58 -2.20 1.75 -18.47
N ASN A 59 -3.27 1.95 -19.24
CA ASN A 59 -3.60 1.07 -20.37
C ASN A 59 -2.50 1.07 -21.45
N PHE A 60 -1.92 2.23 -21.76
CA PHE A 60 -0.88 2.36 -22.77
C PHE A 60 0.40 1.60 -22.41
N ILE A 61 0.82 1.62 -21.15
CA ILE A 61 2.00 0.89 -20.68
C ILE A 61 1.72 -0.60 -20.39
N GLY A 62 0.50 -1.08 -20.65
CA GLY A 62 0.09 -2.46 -20.38
C GLY A 62 -0.11 -2.79 -18.89
N GLY A 63 -0.33 -1.77 -18.05
CA GLY A 63 -0.64 -1.95 -16.63
C GLY A 63 -2.12 -2.24 -16.38
N GLU A 64 -2.45 -2.61 -15.14
CA GLU A 64 -3.82 -2.81 -14.71
C GLU A 64 -4.38 -1.53 -14.05
N TYR A 65 -5.56 -1.10 -14.49
CA TYR A 65 -6.27 0.03 -13.89
C TYR A 65 -7.54 -0.45 -13.18
N HIS A 66 -7.58 -0.27 -11.86
CA HIS A 66 -8.70 -0.69 -11.01
C HIS A 66 -9.46 0.53 -10.48
N ASN A 67 -10.78 0.58 -10.67
CA ASN A 67 -11.62 1.60 -10.05
C ASN A 67 -11.84 1.24 -8.57
N VAL A 68 -11.62 2.20 -7.67
CA VAL A 68 -11.79 2.00 -6.22
C VAL A 68 -13.23 1.68 -5.86
N GLU A 69 -14.23 2.18 -6.62
CA GLU A 69 -15.65 1.94 -6.35
C GLU A 69 -16.03 0.45 -6.38
N ASP A 70 -15.36 -0.34 -7.21
CA ASP A 70 -15.61 -1.78 -7.35
C ASP A 70 -14.65 -2.64 -6.50
N MET A 71 -13.68 -2.00 -5.83
CA MET A 71 -12.63 -2.70 -5.09
C MET A 71 -13.15 -3.16 -3.73
N LYS A 72 -13.08 -4.47 -3.48
CA LYS A 72 -13.36 -5.06 -2.16
C LYS A 72 -12.04 -5.35 -1.46
N PHE A 73 -11.81 -4.70 -0.33
CA PHE A 73 -10.68 -5.00 0.53
C PHE A 73 -11.14 -5.89 1.68
N ASN A 74 -10.76 -7.16 1.65
CA ASN A 74 -10.97 -8.08 2.77
C ASN A 74 -9.61 -8.47 3.34
N PRO A 75 -9.20 -7.97 4.52
CA PRO A 75 -7.90 -8.34 5.10
C PRO A 75 -7.82 -9.85 5.40
N PHE A 76 -8.95 -10.54 5.61
CA PHE A 76 -8.99 -11.99 5.82
C PHE A 76 -8.85 -12.83 4.56
N SER A 77 -8.81 -12.22 3.37
CA SER A 77 -8.52 -12.97 2.14
C SER A 77 -7.03 -13.31 1.98
N LEU A 78 -6.18 -12.80 2.88
CA LEU A 78 -4.76 -13.14 2.93
C LEU A 78 -4.56 -14.60 3.33
N ASN A 79 -3.49 -15.21 2.80
CA ASN A 79 -3.09 -16.56 3.19
C ASN A 79 -2.69 -16.59 4.67
N GLY A 80 -2.92 -17.71 5.35
CA GLY A 80 -2.62 -17.87 6.78
C GLY A 80 -1.14 -18.04 7.12
N ASP A 81 -0.22 -17.45 6.36
CA ASP A 81 1.20 -17.45 6.71
C ASP A 81 1.48 -16.55 7.94
N ARG A 82 2.67 -16.72 8.53
CA ARG A 82 3.04 -16.02 9.76
C ARG A 82 3.05 -14.50 9.59
N GLU A 83 3.44 -14.00 8.42
CA GLU A 83 3.55 -12.58 8.14
C GLU A 83 2.16 -11.93 8.08
N ASN A 84 1.23 -12.53 7.33
CA ASN A 84 -0.15 -12.06 7.23
C ASN A 84 -0.89 -12.14 8.57
N GLN A 85 -0.64 -13.18 9.37
CA GLN A 85 -1.22 -13.26 10.71
C GLN A 85 -0.71 -12.15 11.64
N ILE A 86 0.58 -11.80 11.56
CA ILE A 86 1.16 -10.67 12.30
C ILE A 86 0.55 -9.36 11.80
N PHE A 87 0.44 -9.17 10.49
CA PHE A 87 -0.22 -8.00 9.90
C PHE A 87 -1.64 -7.86 10.43
N LEU A 88 -2.46 -8.91 10.36
CA LEU A 88 -3.84 -8.87 10.82
C LEU A 88 -3.94 -8.54 12.31
N LYS A 89 -3.05 -9.11 13.13
CA LYS A 89 -2.98 -8.79 14.56
C LYS A 89 -2.77 -7.29 14.76
N THR A 90 -1.70 -6.73 14.17
CA THR A 90 -1.38 -5.31 14.31
C THR A 90 -2.51 -4.43 13.75
N PHE A 91 -3.07 -4.81 12.61
CA PHE A 91 -4.18 -4.09 11.97
C PHE A 91 -5.41 -4.01 12.89
N PHE A 92 -5.81 -5.12 13.53
CA PHE A 92 -6.95 -5.12 14.44
C PHE A 92 -6.65 -4.48 15.80
N GLU A 93 -5.41 -4.55 16.29
CA GLU A 93 -4.98 -3.79 17.47
C GLU A 93 -5.12 -2.28 17.23
N GLU A 94 -4.68 -1.79 16.06
CA GLU A 94 -4.78 -0.38 15.67
C GLU A 94 -6.24 0.05 15.43
N MET A 95 -7.01 -0.74 14.70
CA MET A 95 -8.43 -0.46 14.48
C MET A 95 -9.24 -0.45 15.78
N GLY A 96 -8.92 -1.36 16.70
CA GLY A 96 -9.57 -1.45 18.01
C GLY A 96 -9.12 -0.35 18.98
N GLY A 97 -8.10 0.44 18.62
CA GLY A 97 -7.54 1.46 19.50
C GLY A 97 -6.91 0.87 20.77
N ILE A 98 -6.40 -0.36 20.70
CA ILE A 98 -5.91 -1.09 21.87
C ILE A 98 -4.57 -0.51 22.31
N ALA A 99 -4.51 -0.09 23.57
CA ALA A 99 -3.33 0.50 24.18
C ALA A 99 -2.18 -0.52 24.28
N LYS A 100 -0.96 -0.02 24.54
CA LYS A 100 0.21 -0.91 24.59
C LYS A 100 0.12 -1.91 25.75
N GLU A 101 -0.52 -1.50 26.83
CA GLU A 101 -0.61 -2.17 28.13
C GLU A 101 -1.80 -3.15 28.24
N GLU A 102 -2.72 -3.16 27.27
CA GLU A 102 -3.89 -4.04 27.21
C GLU A 102 -3.50 -5.43 26.69
N TYR A 103 -2.73 -6.18 27.51
CA TYR A 103 -2.15 -7.47 27.12
C TYR A 103 -3.18 -8.57 26.90
N ASP A 104 -4.27 -8.58 27.68
CA ASP A 104 -5.30 -9.62 27.61
C ASP A 104 -6.11 -9.49 26.31
N GLU A 105 -6.41 -8.26 25.90
CA GLU A 105 -7.10 -7.91 24.65
C GLU A 105 -6.26 -8.32 23.44
N LYS A 106 -4.96 -7.99 23.45
CA LYS A 106 -4.01 -8.41 22.40
C LYS A 106 -3.88 -9.92 22.30
N ALA A 107 -3.80 -10.60 23.46
CA ALA A 107 -3.74 -12.06 23.49
C ALA A 107 -5.04 -12.69 22.97
N SER A 108 -6.19 -12.05 23.21
CA SER A 108 -7.48 -12.48 22.67
C SER A 108 -7.53 -12.37 21.14
N ILE A 109 -7.15 -11.21 20.58
CA ILE A 109 -7.06 -11.02 19.12
C ILE A 109 -6.16 -12.06 18.48
N PHE A 110 -4.99 -12.28 19.07
CA PHE A 110 -4.02 -13.25 18.56
C PHE A 110 -4.60 -14.66 18.49
N LYS A 111 -5.24 -15.13 19.58
CA LYS A 111 -5.89 -16.44 19.62
C LYS A 111 -7.01 -16.57 18.58
N VAL A 112 -7.78 -15.50 18.34
CA VAL A 112 -8.87 -15.52 17.36
C VAL A 112 -8.32 -15.66 15.93
N ILE A 113 -7.27 -14.90 15.58
CA ILE A 113 -6.63 -14.97 14.27
C ILE A 113 -6.02 -16.36 14.03
N GLU A 114 -5.29 -16.91 15.01
CA GLU A 114 -4.73 -18.27 14.90
C GLU A 114 -5.84 -19.32 14.67
N ARG A 115 -6.94 -19.24 15.43
CA ARG A 115 -8.08 -20.15 15.27
C ARG A 115 -8.74 -20.06 13.91
N LEU A 116 -8.86 -18.84 13.37
CA LEU A 116 -9.45 -18.58 12.06
C LEU A 116 -8.68 -19.30 10.95
N TYR A 117 -7.34 -19.29 11.02
CA TYR A 117 -6.48 -19.95 10.04
C TYR A 117 -6.18 -21.43 10.34
N ALA A 118 -6.36 -21.88 11.59
CA ALA A 118 -6.26 -23.30 11.96
C ALA A 118 -7.48 -24.15 11.54
N GLY A 119 -8.48 -23.55 10.86
CA GLY A 119 -9.69 -24.24 10.41
C GLY A 119 -10.73 -24.51 11.50
N GLY A 120 -10.63 -23.83 12.65
CA GLY A 120 -11.37 -24.14 13.88
C GLY A 120 -12.84 -23.69 13.96
N TRP A 121 -13.52 -23.49 12.82
CA TRP A 121 -14.96 -23.17 12.76
C TRP A 121 -15.76 -24.27 12.03
N ARG A 122 -15.33 -25.52 12.20
CA ARG A 122 -16.09 -26.73 11.85
C ARG A 122 -16.30 -27.58 13.08
#